data_AF-A0A1S6IPF3-F1
#
_entry.id   AF-A0A1S6IPF3-F1
#
_cell.length_a   1.000
_cell.length_b   1.000
_cell.length_c   1.000
_cell.angle_alpha   90.00
_cell.angle_beta   90.00
_cell.angle_gamma   90.00
#
_symmetry.space_group_name_H-M   'P 1'
#
loop_
_entity.id
_entity.type
_entity.pdbx_description
1 polymer ?
#
loop_
_entity_poly.entity_id
_entity_poly.type
_entity_poly.pdbx_seq_one_letter_code
_entity_poly.pdbx_strand_id
1 'polypeptide(L)'
;MAENLDVNGYTYFRILSYSGARKSEILALKWSDIDFDTSTLNISKTLTRGLNNKIIMQPTKTVNGRRVIDMDYDSMKLLKLWKMYQAQFMLKLGFNTNTHDQNAFANTRNNFYSINVSNDRMRNVQKRNGLK
;
A
#
# COMPACT_ATOMS: atom_id res chain seq x y z
N MET A 1 -26.01 9.31 -2.10
CA MET A 1 -24.76 9.96 -2.55
C MET A 1 -23.61 9.27 -1.88
N ALA A 2 -23.02 8.25 -2.51
CA ALA A 2 -21.83 7.62 -1.98
C ALA A 2 -20.66 8.60 -2.19
N GLU A 3 -20.09 9.09 -1.09
CA GLU A 3 -18.80 9.76 -1.10
C GLU A 3 -17.85 8.95 -1.98
N ASN A 4 -17.17 9.58 -2.93
CA ASN A 4 -16.14 8.93 -3.77
C ASN A 4 -15.02 8.45 -2.85
N LEU A 5 -15.19 7.26 -2.27
CA LEU A 5 -14.25 6.67 -1.34
C LEU A 5 -12.93 6.50 -2.09
N ASP A 6 -11.88 7.13 -1.59
CA ASP A 6 -10.52 6.90 -2.07
C ASP A 6 -10.17 5.43 -1.82
N VAL A 7 -10.45 4.56 -2.80
CA VAL A 7 -10.26 3.11 -2.70
C VAL A 7 -8.82 2.79 -2.32
N ASN A 8 -7.85 3.58 -2.81
CA ASN A 8 -6.44 3.44 -2.45
C ASN A 8 -6.23 3.74 -0.96
N GLY A 9 -6.69 4.92 -0.50
CA GLY A 9 -6.55 5.34 0.89
C GLY A 9 -7.24 4.41 1.87
N TYR A 10 -8.48 4.01 1.57
CA TYR A 10 -9.26 3.08 2.38
C TYR A 10 -8.59 1.70 2.48
N THR A 11 -8.19 1.14 1.33
CA THR A 11 -7.47 -0.15 1.29
C THR A 11 -6.16 -0.07 2.07
N TYR A 12 -5.41 1.02 1.90
CA TYR A 12 -4.16 1.24 2.63
C TYR A 12 -4.36 1.21 4.15
N PHE A 13 -5.34 1.94 4.68
CA PHE A 13 -5.59 1.96 6.12
C PHE A 13 -6.16 0.66 6.66
N ARG A 14 -7.02 -0.05 5.90
CA ARG A 14 -7.49 -1.41 6.26
C ARG A 14 -6.30 -2.35 6.40
N ILE A 15 -5.44 -2.43 5.38
CA ILE A 15 -4.29 -3.33 5.43
C ILE A 15 -3.35 -2.95 6.57
N LEU A 16 -3.12 -1.65 6.79
CA LEU A 16 -2.31 -1.18 7.91
C LEU A 16 -2.87 -1.62 9.27
N SER A 17 -4.18 -1.51 9.49
CA SER A 17 -4.78 -1.84 10.80
C SER A 17 -4.93 -3.34 11.04
N TYR A 18 -5.25 -4.13 10.02
CA TYR A 18 -5.53 -5.56 10.16
C TYR A 18 -4.27 -6.44 10.07
N SER A 19 -3.19 -5.97 9.43
CA SER A 19 -1.93 -6.72 9.37
C SER A 19 -0.99 -6.46 10.55
N GLY A 20 -1.16 -5.33 11.26
CA GLY A 20 -0.19 -4.86 12.26
C GLY A 20 1.20 -4.51 11.69
N ALA A 21 1.36 -4.45 10.36
CA ALA A 21 2.63 -4.10 9.74
C ALA A 21 2.92 -2.59 9.83
N ARG A 22 4.20 -2.22 9.74
CA ARG A 22 4.58 -0.81 9.75
C ARG A 22 4.15 -0.14 8.45
N LYS A 23 3.81 1.15 8.53
CA LYS A 23 3.40 1.93 7.35
C LYS A 23 4.38 1.85 6.18
N SER A 24 5.69 1.81 6.44
CA SER A 24 6.74 1.73 5.42
C SER A 24 6.88 0.33 4.82
N GLU A 25 6.47 -0.71 5.53
CA GLU A 25 6.39 -2.09 5.02
C GLU A 25 5.20 -2.20 4.05
N ILE A 26 4.03 -1.68 4.43
CA ILE A 26 2.84 -1.67 3.55
C ILE A 26 3.08 -0.86 2.28
N LEU A 27 3.72 0.31 2.39
CA LEU A 27 4.07 1.12 1.21
C LEU A 27 5.13 0.46 0.30
N ALA A 28 5.86 -0.54 0.80
CA ALA A 28 6.84 -1.29 0.04
C ALA A 28 6.26 -2.55 -0.65
N LEU A 29 5.00 -2.90 -0.40
CA LEU A 29 4.37 -4.07 -1.00
C LEU A 29 4.30 -3.94 -2.52
N LYS A 30 4.74 -4.99 -3.20
CA LYS A 30 4.41 -5.26 -4.61
C LYS A 30 3.21 -6.18 -4.68
N TRP A 31 2.54 -6.24 -5.84
CA TRP A 31 1.46 -7.21 -6.04
C TRP A 31 1.93 -8.66 -5.95
N SER A 32 3.22 -8.92 -6.23
CA SER A 32 3.86 -10.22 -6.03
C SER A 32 4.10 -10.61 -4.58
N ASP A 33 4.00 -9.66 -3.64
CA ASP A 33 4.11 -9.92 -2.21
C ASP A 33 2.75 -10.30 -1.59
N ILE A 34 1.67 -10.38 -2.39
CA ILE A 34 0.31 -10.68 -1.95
C ILE A 34 -0.15 -11.99 -2.59
N ASP A 35 -0.37 -12.99 -1.76
CA ASP A 35 -0.91 -14.28 -2.19
C ASP A 35 -2.42 -14.32 -1.91
N PHE A 36 -3.20 -14.29 -2.98
CA PHE A 36 -4.66 -14.30 -2.91
C PHE A 36 -5.26 -15.69 -2.73
N ASP A 37 -4.48 -16.75 -2.93
CA ASP A 37 -4.93 -18.13 -2.78
C ASP A 37 -4.78 -18.55 -1.32
N THR A 38 -3.64 -18.22 -0.70
CA THR A 38 -3.40 -18.46 0.73
C THR A 38 -3.89 -17.32 1.63
N SER A 39 -4.35 -16.20 1.05
CA SER A 39 -4.77 -15.00 1.79
C SER A 39 -3.68 -14.45 2.71
N THR A 40 -2.47 -14.30 2.18
CA THR A 40 -1.31 -13.83 2.94
C THR A 40 -0.58 -12.62 2.33
N LEU A 41 0.12 -11.87 3.19
CA LEU A 41 1.06 -10.81 2.82
C LEU A 41 2.48 -11.22 3.20
N ASN A 42 3.40 -11.21 2.24
CA ASN A 42 4.83 -11.40 2.49
C ASN A 42 5.52 -10.07 2.81
N ILE A 43 5.75 -9.81 4.09
CA ILE A 43 6.48 -8.64 4.55
C ILE A 43 7.97 -8.94 4.56
N SER A 44 8.70 -8.47 3.55
CA SER A 44 10.15 -8.68 3.42
C SER A 44 10.96 -7.42 3.10
N LYS A 45 10.28 -6.31 2.84
CA LYS A 45 10.86 -5.03 2.38
C LYS A 45 10.24 -3.86 3.14
N THR A 46 10.95 -2.75 3.21
CA THR A 46 10.47 -1.48 3.76
C THR A 46 10.96 -0.31 2.92
N LEU A 47 10.15 0.74 2.84
CA LEU A 47 10.60 2.03 2.33
C LEU A 47 11.37 2.81 3.41
N THR A 48 12.45 3.47 3.03
CA THR A 48 13.21 4.39 3.89
C THR A 48 13.66 5.61 3.11
N ARG A 49 14.12 6.64 3.81
CA ARG A 49 14.74 7.84 3.22
C ARG A 49 16.25 7.60 3.15
N GLY A 50 16.79 7.62 1.94
CA GLY A 50 18.23 7.65 1.68
C GLY A 50 18.79 9.07 1.62
N LEU A 51 20.00 9.19 1.07
CA LEU A 51 20.65 10.47 0.81
C LEU A 51 19.73 11.39 -0.02
N ASN A 52 19.75 12.69 0.27
CA ASN A 52 18.95 13.71 -0.42
C ASN A 52 17.44 13.44 -0.39
N ASN A 53 16.93 12.80 0.68
CA ASN A 53 15.50 12.47 0.86
C ASN A 53 14.91 11.53 -0.21
N LYS A 54 15.74 10.84 -0.99
CA LYS A 54 15.26 9.86 -1.97
C LYS A 54 14.60 8.69 -1.25
N ILE A 55 13.40 8.33 -1.68
CA ILE A 55 12.74 7.12 -1.20
C ILE A 55 13.45 5.92 -1.82
N ILE A 56 13.92 5.02 -0.96
CA ILE A 56 14.58 3.78 -1.36
C ILE A 56 13.89 2.61 -0.69
N MET A 57 13.80 1.49 -1.41
CA MET A 57 13.35 0.22 -0.87
C MET A 57 14.56 -0.54 -0.33
N GLN A 58 14.45 -1.08 0.88
CA GLN A 58 15.47 -1.91 1.49
C GLN A 58 14.82 -3.21 1.99
N PRO A 59 15.56 -4.33 2.04
CA PRO A 59 15.11 -5.51 2.77
C PRO A 59 14.89 -5.15 4.24
N THR A 60 14.03 -5.90 4.93
CA THR A 60 13.95 -5.79 6.39
C THR A 60 15.33 -6.09 7.00
N LYS A 61 15.73 -5.27 7.99
CA LYS A 61 17.10 -5.27 8.54
C LYS A 61 17.56 -6.63 9.11
N THR A 62 16.63 -7.51 9.46
CA THR A 62 16.93 -8.84 10.02
C THR A 62 16.06 -9.90 9.34
N VAL A 63 16.54 -11.15 9.36
CA VAL A 63 15.75 -12.34 8.94
C VAL A 63 14.45 -12.41 9.72
N ASN A 64 14.48 -12.10 11.02
CA ASN A 64 13.30 -12.05 11.90
C ASN A 64 12.29 -10.96 11.52
N GLY A 65 12.69 -9.95 10.73
CA GLY A 65 11.77 -8.95 10.20
C GLY A 65 10.93 -9.45 9.02
N ARG A 66 11.40 -10.52 8.35
CA ARG A 66 10.67 -11.15 7.25
C ARG A 66 9.61 -12.08 7.82
N ARG A 67 8.36 -11.88 7.40
CA ARG A 67 7.22 -12.66 7.90
C ARG A 67 6.10 -12.72 6.88
N VAL A 68 5.31 -13.77 6.98
CA VAL A 68 4.04 -13.91 6.28
C VAL A 68 2.92 -13.56 7.26
N ILE A 69 1.96 -12.75 6.83
CA ILE A 69 0.83 -12.30 7.65
C ILE A 69 -0.47 -12.78 6.99
N ASP A 70 -1.27 -13.54 7.72
CA ASP A 70 -2.61 -13.93 7.28
C ASP A 70 -3.54 -12.72 7.30
N MET A 71 -4.39 -12.60 6.28
CA MET A 71 -5.38 -11.53 6.18
C MET A 71 -6.79 -12.10 6.13
N ASP A 72 -7.73 -11.34 6.69
CA ASP A 72 -9.14 -11.65 6.60
C ASP A 72 -9.66 -11.51 5.16
N TYR A 73 -10.76 -12.23 4.90
CA TYR A 73 -11.44 -12.27 3.60
C TYR A 73 -11.73 -10.86 3.03
N ASP A 74 -12.21 -9.95 3.89
CA ASP A 74 -12.55 -8.60 3.49
C ASP A 74 -11.33 -7.78 3.05
N SER A 75 -10.19 -7.91 3.74
CA SER A 75 -8.95 -7.26 3.34
C SER A 75 -8.46 -7.76 1.97
N MET A 76 -8.56 -9.07 1.74
CA MET A 76 -8.23 -9.66 0.44
C MET A 76 -9.18 -9.19 -0.67
N LYS A 77 -10.48 -9.08 -0.37
CA LYS A 77 -11.47 -8.52 -1.29
C LYS A 77 -11.17 -7.07 -1.65
N LEU A 78 -10.80 -6.24 -0.68
CA LEU A 78 -10.40 -4.85 -0.91
C LEU A 78 -9.11 -4.75 -1.72
N LEU A 79 -8.12 -5.61 -1.47
CA LEU A 79 -6.89 -5.66 -2.27
C LEU A 79 -7.19 -6.03 -3.73
N LYS A 80 -8.07 -6.99 -4.00
CA LYS A 80 -8.51 -7.34 -5.36
C LYS A 80 -9.18 -6.15 -6.05
N LEU A 81 -10.11 -5.49 -5.36
CA LEU A 81 -10.80 -4.30 -5.87
C LEU A 81 -9.80 -3.19 -6.21
N TRP A 82 -8.91 -2.89 -5.26
CA TRP A 82 -7.86 -1.88 -5.44
C TRP A 82 -6.93 -2.22 -6.60
N LYS A 83 -6.51 -3.48 -6.77
CA LYS A 83 -5.68 -3.93 -7.90
C LYS A 83 -6.31 -3.59 -9.25
N MET A 84 -7.62 -3.83 -9.39
CA MET A 84 -8.38 -3.50 -10.60
C MET A 84 -8.46 -1.98 -10.83
N TYR A 85 -8.79 -1.20 -9.80
CA TYR A 85 -8.84 0.26 -9.90
C TYR A 85 -7.49 0.86 -10.24
N GLN A 86 -6.40 0.37 -9.63
CA GLN A 86 -5.06 0.84 -9.91
C GLN A 86 -4.69 0.61 -11.37
N ALA A 87 -4.92 -0.60 -11.89
CA ALA A 87 -4.60 -0.93 -13.28
C ALA A 87 -5.35 -0.01 -14.27
N GLN A 88 -6.65 0.21 -14.05
CA GLN A 88 -7.44 1.12 -14.88
C GLN A 88 -6.96 2.57 -14.76
N PHE A 89 -6.66 3.04 -13.55
CA PHE A 89 -6.21 4.40 -13.30
C PHE A 89 -4.83 4.65 -13.91
N MET A 90 -3.89 3.72 -13.75
CA MET A 90 -2.53 3.84 -14.28
C MET A 90 -2.52 3.76 -15.81
N LEU A 91 -3.36 2.91 -16.41
CA LEU A 91 -3.52 2.86 -17.86
C LEU A 91 -3.99 4.21 -18.43
N LYS A 92 -4.94 4.88 -17.77
CA LYS A 92 -5.40 6.23 -18.15
C LYS A 92 -4.28 7.28 -18.06
N LEU A 93 -3.27 7.05 -17.22
CA LEU A 93 -2.09 7.91 -17.08
C LEU A 93 -0.94 7.50 -18.02
N GLY A 94 -1.13 6.48 -18.87
CA GLY A 94 -0.13 6.00 -19.83
C GLY A 94 0.87 4.99 -19.27
N PHE A 95 0.62 4.42 -18.08
CA PHE A 95 1.48 3.40 -17.48
C PHE A 95 0.91 1.99 -17.70
N ASN A 96 1.73 1.08 -18.23
CA ASN A 96 1.42 -0.35 -18.23
C ASN A 96 1.89 -0.97 -16.90
N THR A 97 0.93 -1.41 -16.08
CA THR A 97 1.19 -2.01 -14.76
C THR A 97 0.97 -3.52 -14.73
N ASN A 98 0.84 -4.17 -15.89
CA ASN A 98 0.67 -5.62 -15.98
C ASN A 98 2.03 -6.34 -15.80
N THR A 99 2.68 -6.12 -14.67
CA THR A 99 3.98 -6.69 -14.35
C THR A 99 3.99 -7.23 -12.92
N HIS A 100 4.79 -8.27 -12.67
CA HIS A 100 4.96 -8.83 -11.33
C HIS A 100 5.61 -7.86 -10.34
N ASP A 101 6.34 -6.87 -10.83
CA ASP A 101 7.07 -5.89 -10.02
C ASP A 101 6.28 -4.63 -9.65
N GLN A 102 5.01 -4.54 -10.09
CA GLN A 102 4.17 -3.39 -9.82
C GLN A 102 3.95 -3.19 -8.31
N ASN A 103 4.19 -1.95 -7.86
CA ASN A 103 3.92 -1.52 -6.48
C ASN A 103 2.40 -1.56 -6.21
N ALA A 104 2.01 -2.22 -5.12
CA ALA A 104 0.61 -2.27 -4.70
C ALA A 104 0.11 -0.86 -4.35
N PHE A 105 0.95 -0.03 -3.72
CA PHE A 105 0.64 1.37 -3.41
C PHE A 105 1.61 2.31 -4.14
N ALA A 106 1.19 2.78 -5.32
CA ALA A 106 1.96 3.71 -6.15
C ALA A 106 1.29 5.08 -6.27
N ASN A 107 2.11 6.13 -6.35
CA ASN A 107 1.65 7.48 -6.66
C ASN A 107 1.26 7.61 -8.16
N THR A 108 0.75 8.78 -8.56
CA THR A 108 0.30 9.07 -9.93
C THR A 108 1.41 9.04 -10.99
N ARG A 109 2.68 8.95 -10.59
CA ARG A 109 3.84 8.78 -11.49
C ARG A 109 4.34 7.33 -11.50
N ASN A 110 3.50 6.38 -11.07
CA ASN A 110 3.81 4.97 -10.86
C ASN A 110 5.06 4.70 -10.00
N ASN A 111 5.34 5.59 -9.04
CA ASN A 111 6.49 5.51 -8.13
C ASN A 111 6.04 5.33 -6.68
N PHE A 112 6.98 5.12 -5.77
CA PHE A 112 6.68 5.07 -4.33
C PHE A 112 6.03 6.36 -3.83
N TYR A 113 5.10 6.23 -2.90
CA TYR A 113 4.67 7.36 -2.10
C TYR A 113 5.79 7.85 -1.16
N SER A 114 5.73 9.12 -0.78
CA SER A 114 6.46 9.62 0.38
C SER A 114 6.01 8.86 1.64
N ILE A 115 6.94 8.54 2.54
CA ILE A 115 6.63 7.87 3.82
C ILE A 115 5.64 8.67 4.68
N ASN A 116 5.54 9.99 4.43
CA ASN A 116 4.63 10.87 5.15
C ASN A 116 3.19 10.84 4.62
N VAL A 117 2.95 10.22 3.45
CA VAL A 117 1.61 10.21 2.83
C VAL A 117 0.54 9.69 3.78
N SER A 118 0.87 8.70 4.61
CA SER A 118 -0.03 8.11 5.59
C SER A 118 -0.44 9.13 6.65
N ASN A 119 0.50 9.95 7.10
CA ASN A 119 0.25 11.01 8.09
C ASN A 119 -0.63 12.10 7.49
N ASP A 120 -0.35 12.51 6.25
CA ASP A 120 -1.11 13.56 5.57
C ASP A 120 -2.55 13.10 5.28
N ARG A 121 -2.72 11.84 4.83
CA ARG A 121 -4.03 11.20 4.68
C ARG A 121 -4.79 11.13 5.99
N MET A 122 -4.14 10.68 7.07
CA MET A 122 -4.76 10.60 8.39
C MET A 122 -5.23 11.98 8.87
N ARG A 123 -4.38 13.00 8.77
CA ARG A 123 -4.74 14.39 9.12
C ARG A 123 -5.95 14.88 8.33
N ASN A 124 -6.04 14.55 7.05
CA ASN A 124 -7.19 14.93 6.23
C ASN A 124 -8.47 14.20 6.67
N VAL A 125 -8.38 12.91 7.01
CA VAL A 125 -9.52 12.15 7.58
C VAL A 125 -9.95 12.75 8.92
N GLN A 126 -9.00 13.05 9.83
CA GLN A 126 -9.29 13.67 11.11
C GLN A 126 -10.01 15.01 10.94
N LYS A 127 -9.48 15.91 10.10
CA LYS A 127 -10.08 17.21 9.80
C LYS A 127 -11.50 17.10 9.23
N ARG A 128 -11.73 16.18 8.28
CA ARG A 128 -13.05 15.98 7.66
C ARG A 128 -14.10 15.48 8.65
N ASN A 129 -13.68 14.74 9.67
CA ASN A 129 -14.57 14.14 10.66
C ASN A 129 -14.59 14.89 12.00
N GLY A 130 -13.95 16.07 12.10
CA GLY A 130 -13.91 16.86 13.34
C GLY A 130 -13.14 16.18 14.47
N LEU A 131 -12.26 15.22 14.17
CA LEU A 131 -11.44 14.53 15.16
C LEU A 131 -10.16 15.33 15.43
N LYS A 132 -9.80 15.47 16.72
CA LYS A 132 -8.56 16.13 17.17
C LYS A 132 -7.38 15.16 17.20
#